data_AF-A0A8K9V0H4-F1
#
_entry.id   AF-A0A8K9V0H4-F1
#
_cell.length_a   1.000
_cell.length_b   1.000
_cell.length_c   1.000
_cell.angle_alpha   90.00
_cell.angle_beta   90.00
_cell.angle_gamma   90.00
#
_symmetry.space_group_name_H-M   'P 1'
#
loop_
_entity.id
_entity.type
_entity.pdbx_description
1 polymer ?
#
loop_
_entity_poly.entity_id
_entity_poly.type
_entity_poly.pdbx_seq_one_letter_code
_entity_poly.pdbx_strand_id
1 'polypeptide(L)'
;SPWSLTALVLCLDVGFSMSNSATGQEPPFQQAKKVIQKFVQRQVFAENKDELGLVLFGSDNTKNNLAKDDQYQNISVHRHLMIPNFELLEEIQNDVQPGSQQADCILPLADHSSLLQGKKYERLNIVMLTDLNTPSSPDQLDIIIGNLKRAGITLQFFLPFPVDGGGSNPPHGGKALSREQQQGLEMTKKVMMSLDEEDGLEEVYTFSDAIEKLSVFKRVEKRPMAWPCTLTIGSSLSIKIVGYKAVCEERPRKSWSVVDAQTHQKDDIKRDVVYCLNDDEETEVQKDDTIQGYRYGSDIVPFSKVDQDQMKYKTDGKSFAVLGFTKQSMINRHQFVGTQVLKVFAPKDDEHAGVALSGLIRALDDLKMVAVVRYVYARNGNPQVGAAFPCIKEKYECLVYVQLPFMEDLRQYSFPSLENNKKYTPSEDQLSAVDSLIDSMMLVEEDGEKKDLFKVNHIPNPQYQRLFQCLHHRAVNPSVPLPPMDPWLTTALQRPLAVATRCQAPLETLKKKFPLKEVLFGNGSTSLAELFGNG
;
A
#
# COMPACT_ATOMS: atom_id res chain seq x y z
N SER A 1 5.07 -3.73 23.83
CA SER A 1 5.82 -4.92 23.37
C SER A 1 7.21 -4.51 22.95
N PRO A 2 8.25 -5.28 23.29
CA PRO A 2 9.56 -5.12 22.67
C PRO A 2 9.38 -5.32 21.16
N TRP A 3 10.11 -4.53 20.37
CA TRP A 3 9.98 -4.44 18.93
C TRP A 3 10.01 -5.82 18.28
N SER A 4 8.93 -6.20 17.60
CA SER A 4 8.83 -7.39 16.77
C SER A 4 9.79 -7.27 15.59
N LEU A 5 11.05 -7.64 15.75
CA LEU A 5 12.03 -7.67 14.67
C LEU A 5 11.68 -8.83 13.73
N THR A 6 11.41 -8.50 12.47
CA THR A 6 11.32 -9.46 11.38
C THR A 6 12.63 -9.43 10.59
N ALA A 7 12.96 -10.56 9.98
CA ALA A 7 14.11 -10.67 9.11
C ALA A 7 13.71 -11.26 7.76
N LEU A 8 14.46 -10.87 6.74
CA LEU A 8 14.34 -11.37 5.40
C LEU A 8 15.70 -11.75 4.85
N VAL A 9 15.82 -12.90 4.21
CA VAL A 9 17.01 -13.27 3.44
C VAL A 9 16.62 -13.38 1.98
N LEU A 10 17.27 -12.57 1.14
CA LEU A 10 17.18 -12.68 -0.31
C LEU A 10 18.28 -13.63 -0.79
N CYS A 11 17.90 -14.74 -1.42
CA CYS A 11 18.79 -15.71 -2.03
C CYS A 11 18.67 -15.57 -3.55
N LEU A 12 19.66 -14.93 -4.17
CA LEU A 12 19.72 -14.71 -5.62
C LEU A 12 20.63 -15.73 -6.29
N ASP A 13 20.08 -16.40 -7.30
CA ASP A 13 20.85 -17.17 -8.26
C ASP A 13 21.60 -16.22 -9.19
N VAL A 14 22.92 -16.29 -9.16
CA VAL A 14 23.82 -15.56 -10.06
C VAL A 14 24.52 -16.52 -11.02
N GLY A 15 24.11 -17.79 -11.09
CA GLY A 15 24.77 -18.79 -11.93
C GLY A 15 24.69 -18.48 -13.42
N PHE A 16 25.54 -19.15 -14.19
CA PHE A 16 25.64 -18.94 -15.64
C PHE A 16 24.29 -19.06 -16.38
N SER A 17 23.42 -19.97 -15.95
CA SER A 17 22.10 -20.20 -16.57
C SER A 17 21.18 -18.99 -16.49
N MET A 18 21.29 -18.18 -15.43
CA MET A 18 20.50 -16.97 -15.22
C MET A 18 20.80 -15.87 -16.25
N SER A 19 21.93 -15.95 -16.94
CA SER A 19 22.31 -15.01 -18.02
C SER A 19 21.76 -15.39 -19.38
N ASN A 20 21.19 -16.59 -19.53
CA ASN A 20 20.65 -17.04 -20.80
C ASN A 20 19.32 -16.36 -21.09
N SER A 21 19.19 -15.75 -22.27
CA SER A 21 17.91 -15.22 -22.75
C SER A 21 17.65 -15.53 -24.21
N ALA A 22 16.37 -15.65 -24.56
CA ALA A 22 15.95 -15.69 -25.95
C ALA A 22 16.10 -14.30 -26.59
N THR A 23 16.28 -14.25 -27.91
CA THR A 23 16.43 -12.99 -28.65
C THR A 23 15.27 -12.04 -28.35
N GLY A 24 15.59 -10.84 -27.83
CA GLY A 24 14.59 -9.82 -27.48
C GLY A 24 13.97 -9.95 -26.08
N GLN A 25 14.36 -10.97 -25.30
CA GLN A 25 13.95 -11.10 -23.90
C GLN A 25 15.07 -10.70 -22.94
N GLU A 26 14.66 -10.08 -21.83
CA GLU A 26 15.57 -9.75 -20.74
C GLU A 26 15.96 -11.05 -19.98
N PRO A 27 17.25 -11.29 -19.71
CA PRO A 27 17.70 -12.46 -18.97
C PRO A 27 17.06 -12.61 -17.59
N PRO A 28 16.81 -13.83 -17.10
CA PRO A 28 16.29 -14.08 -15.75
C PRO A 28 17.05 -13.33 -14.66
N PHE A 29 18.38 -13.25 -14.76
CA PHE A 29 19.22 -12.49 -13.83
C PHE A 29 18.80 -11.01 -13.74
N GLN A 30 18.57 -10.35 -14.88
CA GLN A 30 18.19 -8.93 -14.90
C GLN A 30 16.78 -8.71 -14.35
N GLN A 31 15.86 -9.65 -14.63
CA GLN A 31 14.51 -9.62 -14.04
C GLN A 31 14.57 -9.80 -12.51
N ALA A 32 15.31 -10.80 -12.04
CA ALA A 32 15.52 -11.06 -10.61
C ALA A 32 16.20 -9.89 -9.89
N LYS A 33 17.21 -9.27 -10.52
CA LYS A 33 17.89 -8.08 -10.01
C LYS A 33 16.92 -6.90 -9.85
N LYS A 34 16.03 -6.65 -10.83
CA LYS A 34 14.97 -5.63 -10.71
C LYS A 34 14.00 -5.93 -9.56
N VAL A 35 13.61 -7.20 -9.39
CA VAL A 35 12.75 -7.65 -8.28
C VAL A 35 13.38 -7.31 -6.92
N ILE A 36 14.65 -7.68 -6.73
CA ILE A 36 15.40 -7.39 -5.50
C ILE A 36 15.56 -5.89 -5.29
N GLN A 37 15.90 -5.12 -6.33
CA GLN A 37 16.03 -3.67 -6.23
C GLN A 37 14.71 -3.02 -5.79
N LYS A 38 13.58 -3.39 -6.39
CA LYS A 38 12.26 -2.89 -5.98
C LYS A 38 11.94 -3.25 -4.54
N PHE A 39 12.27 -4.47 -4.13
CA PHE A 39 12.07 -4.92 -2.76
C PHE A 39 12.89 -4.09 -1.77
N VAL A 40 14.20 -3.96 -2.00
CA VAL A 40 15.12 -3.22 -1.11
C VAL A 40 14.77 -1.73 -1.11
N GLN A 41 14.46 -1.13 -2.27
CA GLN A 41 14.02 0.27 -2.38
C GLN A 41 12.85 0.52 -1.42
N ARG A 42 11.84 -0.34 -1.46
CA ARG A 42 10.68 -0.22 -0.58
C ARG A 42 11.06 -0.31 0.90
N GLN A 43 11.94 -1.24 1.28
CA GLN A 43 12.37 -1.38 2.68
C GLN A 43 13.12 -0.15 3.18
N VAL A 44 14.06 0.36 2.36
CA VAL A 44 14.86 1.56 2.66
C VAL A 44 13.96 2.79 2.78
N PHE A 45 13.11 3.06 1.78
CA PHE A 45 12.32 4.28 1.75
C PHE A 45 11.09 4.26 2.67
N ALA A 46 10.59 3.08 3.05
CA ALA A 46 9.56 2.95 4.08
C ALA A 46 10.11 3.04 5.52
N GLU A 47 11.44 3.05 5.69
CA GLU A 47 12.16 2.98 6.96
C GLU A 47 11.65 1.82 7.83
N ASN A 48 11.50 0.66 7.21
CA ASN A 48 11.21 -0.55 7.95
C ASN A 48 12.42 -0.91 8.81
N LYS A 49 12.17 -1.37 10.03
CA LYS A 49 13.21 -1.81 10.97
C LYS A 49 13.60 -3.28 10.75
N ASP A 50 13.08 -3.86 9.68
CA ASP A 50 13.26 -5.25 9.32
C ASP A 50 14.70 -5.42 8.84
N GLU A 51 15.37 -6.47 9.33
CA GLU A 51 16.71 -6.76 8.87
C GLU A 51 16.66 -7.56 7.57
N LEU A 52 17.58 -7.25 6.65
CA LEU A 52 17.67 -7.87 5.35
C LEU A 52 19.08 -8.40 5.12
N GLY A 53 19.17 -9.63 4.66
CA GLY A 53 20.40 -10.28 4.21
C GLY A 53 20.33 -10.59 2.72
N LEU A 54 21.50 -10.64 2.07
CA LEU A 54 21.64 -11.00 0.65
C LEU A 54 22.67 -12.12 0.50
N VAL A 55 22.21 -13.24 -0.03
CA VAL A 55 23.00 -14.42 -0.35
C VAL A 55 22.98 -14.62 -1.86
N LEU A 56 24.16 -14.83 -2.44
CA LEU A 56 24.32 -15.13 -3.85
C LEU A 56 24.75 -16.60 -3.97
N PHE A 57 24.12 -17.36 -4.86
CA PHE A 57 24.52 -18.73 -5.16
C PHE A 57 24.74 -18.90 -6.67
N GLY A 58 25.69 -19.75 -7.05
CA GLY A 58 26.24 -19.79 -8.41
C GLY A 58 27.33 -18.74 -8.65
N SER A 59 27.87 -18.12 -7.59
CA SER A 59 28.96 -17.14 -7.68
C SER A 59 30.30 -17.81 -7.91
N ASP A 60 31.24 -17.10 -8.58
CA ASP A 60 32.61 -17.61 -8.81
C ASP A 60 33.41 -17.81 -7.52
N ASN A 61 33.04 -17.09 -6.46
CA ASN A 61 33.66 -17.18 -5.16
C ASN A 61 32.76 -17.91 -4.16
N THR A 62 33.35 -18.66 -3.23
CA THR A 62 32.66 -19.25 -2.07
C THR A 62 32.97 -18.43 -0.83
N LYS A 63 31.94 -17.84 -0.19
CA LYS A 63 32.06 -17.06 1.04
C LYS A 63 30.88 -17.32 1.97
N ASN A 64 30.87 -18.49 2.61
CA ASN A 64 29.89 -18.88 3.62
C ASN A 64 30.57 -19.71 4.73
N ASN A 65 29.92 -19.83 5.89
CA ASN A 65 30.51 -20.47 7.07
C ASN A 65 30.46 -22.00 7.04
N LEU A 66 29.69 -22.60 6.11
CA LEU A 66 29.53 -24.04 5.95
C LEU A 66 30.43 -24.65 4.88
N ALA A 67 31.13 -23.84 4.10
CA ALA A 67 32.04 -24.30 3.05
C ALA A 67 33.18 -25.13 3.64
N LYS A 68 33.06 -26.45 3.53
CA LYS A 68 34.06 -27.45 3.94
C LYS A 68 33.98 -28.64 2.98
N ASP A 69 35.13 -29.23 2.65
CA ASP A 69 35.25 -30.51 1.95
C ASP A 69 34.31 -30.64 0.72
N ASP A 70 34.39 -29.68 -0.20
CA ASP A 70 33.59 -29.57 -1.44
C ASP A 70 32.07 -29.42 -1.27
N GLN A 71 31.56 -29.24 -0.05
CA GLN A 71 30.16 -28.90 0.20
C GLN A 71 29.97 -27.38 0.30
N TYR A 72 28.76 -26.90 -0.03
CA TYR A 72 28.37 -25.49 0.01
C TYR A 72 29.28 -24.55 -0.83
N GLN A 73 29.81 -25.06 -1.95
CA GLN A 73 30.62 -24.27 -2.88
C GLN A 73 29.76 -23.32 -3.72
N ASN A 74 30.38 -22.26 -4.24
CA ASN A 74 29.76 -21.25 -5.12
C ASN A 74 28.60 -20.49 -4.45
N ILE A 75 28.59 -20.44 -3.11
CA ILE A 75 27.63 -19.68 -2.30
C ILE A 75 28.39 -18.60 -1.54
N SER A 76 27.97 -17.35 -1.69
CA SER A 76 28.54 -16.19 -1.02
C SER A 76 27.49 -15.38 -0.28
N VAL A 77 27.72 -15.14 1.01
CA VAL A 77 26.94 -14.17 1.77
C VAL A 77 27.46 -12.79 1.41
N HIS A 78 26.77 -12.13 0.47
CA HIS A 78 27.12 -10.80 0.02
C HIS A 78 26.88 -9.77 1.14
N ARG A 79 25.75 -9.90 1.85
CA ARG A 79 25.41 -9.06 2.99
C ARG A 79 24.75 -9.83 4.11
N HIS A 80 25.25 -9.67 5.32
CA HIS A 80 24.63 -10.22 6.53
C HIS A 80 23.38 -9.42 6.93
N LEU A 81 22.55 -10.00 7.81
CA LEU A 81 21.32 -9.38 8.30
C LEU A 81 21.58 -8.04 8.99
N MET A 82 21.17 -6.97 8.33
CA MET A 82 21.18 -5.61 8.86
C MET A 82 20.04 -4.79 8.27
N ILE A 83 19.74 -3.63 8.85
CA ILE A 83 18.75 -2.72 8.27
C ILE A 83 19.26 -2.27 6.89
N PRO A 84 18.49 -2.47 5.81
CA PRO A 84 18.93 -2.11 4.46
C PRO A 84 19.11 -0.59 4.36
N ASN A 85 20.13 -0.17 3.60
CA ASN A 85 20.48 1.23 3.39
C ASN A 85 20.73 1.51 1.88
N PHE A 86 21.12 2.74 1.56
CA PHE A 86 21.42 3.14 0.18
C PHE A 86 22.61 2.39 -0.42
N GLU A 87 23.62 2.05 0.40
CA GLU A 87 24.79 1.28 -0.04
C GLU A 87 24.36 -0.08 -0.59
N LEU A 88 23.38 -0.76 0.02
CA LEU A 88 22.87 -2.02 -0.52
C LEU A 88 22.27 -1.85 -1.93
N LEU A 89 21.57 -0.75 -2.17
CA LEU A 89 20.99 -0.47 -3.49
C LEU A 89 22.08 -0.22 -4.55
N GLU A 90 23.16 0.44 -4.15
CA GLU A 90 24.33 0.67 -4.99
C GLU A 90 25.10 -0.63 -5.26
N GLU A 91 25.35 -1.45 -4.22
CA GLU A 91 25.97 -2.78 -4.30
C GLU A 91 25.18 -3.70 -5.24
N ILE A 92 23.85 -3.77 -5.10
CA ILE A 92 23.01 -4.57 -6.00
C ILE A 92 23.13 -4.08 -7.44
N GLN A 93 23.14 -2.76 -7.68
CA GLN A 93 23.25 -2.21 -9.02
C GLN A 93 24.63 -2.47 -9.64
N ASN A 94 25.71 -2.23 -8.89
CA ASN A 94 27.06 -2.13 -9.42
C ASN A 94 27.87 -3.42 -9.25
N ASP A 95 27.76 -4.09 -8.09
CA ASP A 95 28.65 -5.17 -7.68
C ASP A 95 28.05 -6.56 -7.91
N VAL A 96 26.72 -6.69 -7.84
CA VAL A 96 26.03 -7.95 -8.12
C VAL A 96 25.97 -8.18 -9.63
N GLN A 97 26.80 -9.12 -10.09
CA GLN A 97 26.98 -9.53 -11.49
C GLN A 97 26.74 -11.04 -11.64
N PRO A 98 26.39 -11.52 -12.84
CA PRO A 98 26.29 -12.95 -13.09
C PRO A 98 27.68 -13.61 -12.99
N GLY A 99 27.72 -14.77 -12.35
CA GLY A 99 28.87 -15.66 -12.26
C GLY A 99 28.92 -16.67 -13.41
N SER A 100 30.03 -17.41 -13.42
CA SER A 100 30.31 -18.49 -14.39
C SER A 100 30.00 -19.89 -13.86
N GLN A 101 29.69 -20.01 -12.57
CA GLN A 101 29.46 -21.27 -11.89
C GLN A 101 27.95 -21.59 -11.76
N GLN A 102 27.65 -22.76 -11.20
CA GLN A 102 26.31 -23.14 -10.76
C GLN A 102 26.38 -23.66 -9.32
N ALA A 103 25.27 -23.53 -8.60
CA ALA A 103 25.10 -24.06 -7.26
C ALA A 103 23.69 -24.61 -7.10
N ASP A 104 23.55 -25.65 -6.28
CA ASP A 104 22.24 -26.20 -5.96
C ASP A 104 21.41 -25.18 -5.16
N CYS A 105 20.22 -24.84 -5.67
CA CYS A 105 19.31 -23.86 -5.08
C CYS A 105 18.76 -24.27 -3.70
N ILE A 106 18.88 -25.55 -3.31
CA ILE A 106 18.46 -26.05 -2.00
C ILE A 106 19.51 -25.75 -0.91
N LEU A 107 20.79 -25.68 -1.26
CA LEU A 107 21.88 -25.49 -0.29
C LEU A 107 21.78 -24.18 0.52
N PRO A 108 21.42 -23.02 -0.08
CA PRO A 108 21.17 -21.81 0.69
C PRO A 108 20.08 -21.96 1.76
N LEU A 109 19.09 -22.85 1.57
CA LEU A 109 18.02 -23.10 2.54
C LEU A 109 18.51 -23.94 3.73
N ALA A 110 19.43 -24.88 3.48
CA ALA A 110 20.03 -25.69 4.53
C ALA A 110 20.84 -24.83 5.52
N ASP A 111 21.46 -23.75 5.04
CA ASP A 111 22.30 -22.84 5.84
C ASP A 111 21.54 -21.67 6.51
N HIS A 112 20.23 -21.78 6.73
CA HIS A 112 19.45 -20.71 7.39
C HIS A 112 20.00 -20.34 8.78
N SER A 113 20.61 -21.28 9.50
CA SER A 113 21.10 -21.05 10.87
C SER A 113 22.36 -20.16 10.95
N SER A 114 23.29 -20.27 10.00
CA SER A 114 24.48 -19.40 9.99
C SER A 114 24.15 -17.98 9.52
N LEU A 115 23.14 -17.86 8.65
CA LEU A 115 22.62 -16.59 8.15
C LEU A 115 22.01 -15.73 9.27
N LEU A 116 21.48 -16.36 10.32
CA LEU A 116 20.84 -15.70 11.46
C LEU A 116 21.81 -15.07 12.47
N GLN A 117 23.10 -15.40 12.42
CA GLN A 117 24.13 -14.88 13.33
C GLN A 117 23.76 -14.90 14.84
N GLY A 118 22.95 -15.87 15.27
CA GLY A 118 22.49 -15.99 16.65
C GLY A 118 21.40 -15.00 17.10
N LYS A 119 20.88 -14.15 16.20
CA LYS A 119 19.72 -13.28 16.46
C LYS A 119 18.41 -14.08 16.39
N LYS A 120 17.44 -13.72 17.23
CA LYS A 120 16.07 -14.27 17.20
C LYS A 120 15.10 -13.24 16.63
N TYR A 121 14.29 -13.67 15.68
CA TYR A 121 13.27 -12.85 15.03
C TYR A 121 11.88 -13.42 15.31
N GLU A 122 10.86 -12.57 15.35
CA GLU A 122 9.46 -13.03 15.48
C GLU A 122 9.01 -13.75 14.20
N ARG A 123 9.50 -13.30 13.04
CA ARG A 123 9.28 -13.92 11.74
C ARG A 123 10.55 -13.81 10.91
N LEU A 124 10.93 -14.91 10.28
CA LEU A 124 11.98 -14.95 9.25
C LEU A 124 11.36 -15.43 7.94
N ASN A 125 11.56 -14.67 6.88
CA ASN A 125 11.16 -15.06 5.53
C ASN A 125 12.40 -15.24 4.66
N ILE A 126 12.45 -16.30 3.87
CA ILE A 126 13.49 -16.53 2.87
C ILE A 126 12.86 -16.38 1.49
N VAL A 127 13.54 -15.68 0.60
CA VAL A 127 13.08 -15.43 -0.77
C VAL A 127 14.10 -15.98 -1.74
N MET A 128 13.68 -16.93 -2.57
CA MET A 128 14.51 -17.58 -3.58
C MET A 128 14.23 -16.98 -4.96
N LEU A 129 15.26 -16.52 -5.66
CA LEU A 129 15.16 -16.02 -7.03
C LEU A 129 16.08 -16.84 -7.95
N THR A 130 15.52 -17.70 -8.80
CA THR A 130 16.29 -18.66 -9.61
C THR A 130 15.53 -19.08 -10.86
N ASP A 131 16.24 -19.61 -11.85
CA ASP A 131 15.68 -20.23 -13.06
C ASP A 131 15.48 -21.74 -12.91
N LEU A 132 15.85 -22.33 -11.77
CA LEU A 132 15.80 -23.76 -11.46
C LEU A 132 16.53 -24.65 -12.49
N ASN A 133 17.54 -24.10 -13.16
CA ASN A 133 18.24 -24.79 -14.25
C ASN A 133 19.53 -25.50 -13.79
N THR A 134 19.62 -25.78 -12.50
CA THR A 134 20.73 -26.52 -11.88
C THR A 134 20.17 -27.80 -11.24
N PRO A 135 20.81 -28.96 -11.40
CA PRO A 135 20.40 -30.18 -10.71
C PRO A 135 20.46 -30.00 -9.20
N SER A 136 19.39 -30.34 -8.49
CA SER A 136 19.37 -30.36 -7.02
C SER A 136 19.25 -31.78 -6.49
N SER A 137 19.94 -32.07 -5.37
CA SER A 137 19.83 -33.38 -4.73
C SER A 137 18.61 -33.44 -3.79
N PRO A 138 17.72 -34.44 -3.92
CA PRO A 138 16.57 -34.61 -3.04
C PRO A 138 16.95 -35.14 -1.65
N ASP A 139 18.18 -35.64 -1.46
CA ASP A 139 18.57 -36.46 -0.30
C ASP A 139 18.46 -35.73 1.04
N GLN A 140 18.48 -34.39 1.04
CA GLN A 140 18.37 -33.57 2.26
C GLN A 140 17.05 -32.79 2.37
N LEU A 141 16.15 -32.95 1.40
CA LEU A 141 14.96 -32.10 1.27
C LEU A 141 14.03 -32.20 2.49
N ASP A 142 13.74 -33.42 2.95
CA ASP A 142 12.83 -33.65 4.07
C ASP A 142 13.41 -33.12 5.40
N ILE A 143 14.74 -33.19 5.56
CA ILE A 143 15.45 -32.63 6.72
C ILE A 143 15.35 -31.10 6.71
N ILE A 144 15.57 -30.47 5.55
CA ILE A 144 15.48 -29.02 5.38
C ILE A 144 14.05 -28.54 5.66
N ILE A 145 13.03 -29.19 5.09
CA ILE A 145 11.62 -28.88 5.38
C ILE A 145 11.34 -28.98 6.88
N GLY A 146 11.79 -30.05 7.54
CA GLY A 146 11.65 -30.23 8.97
C GLY A 146 12.32 -29.12 9.79
N ASN A 147 13.50 -28.66 9.36
CA ASN A 147 14.20 -27.55 9.99
C ASN A 147 13.46 -26.22 9.82
N LEU A 148 13.00 -25.91 8.60
CA LEU A 148 12.26 -24.69 8.30
C LEU A 148 10.96 -24.60 9.12
N LYS A 149 10.20 -25.70 9.21
CA LYS A 149 8.98 -25.79 10.04
C LYS A 149 9.27 -25.53 11.52
N ARG A 150 10.29 -26.19 12.08
CA ARG A 150 10.66 -26.02 13.49
C ARG A 150 11.12 -24.61 13.81
N ALA A 151 11.78 -23.96 12.86
CA ALA A 151 12.24 -22.59 13.00
C ALA A 151 11.16 -21.54 12.69
N GLY A 152 9.98 -21.95 12.20
CA GLY A 152 8.89 -21.04 11.82
C GLY A 152 9.26 -20.12 10.65
N ILE A 153 10.10 -20.60 9.72
CA ILE A 153 10.59 -19.85 8.57
C ILE A 153 9.59 -19.96 7.43
N THR A 154 9.20 -18.82 6.86
CA THR A 154 8.38 -18.78 5.64
C THR A 154 9.27 -18.69 4.40
N LEU A 155 8.77 -19.20 3.27
CA LEU A 155 9.51 -19.28 2.01
C LEU A 155 8.70 -18.68 0.87
N GLN A 156 9.37 -18.05 -0.09
CA GLN A 156 8.78 -17.54 -1.33
C GLN A 156 9.73 -17.83 -2.50
N PHE A 157 9.17 -18.18 -3.66
CA PHE A 157 9.94 -18.39 -4.88
C PHE A 157 9.57 -17.38 -5.95
N PHE A 158 10.58 -16.90 -6.66
CA PHE A 158 10.46 -16.04 -7.83
C PHE A 158 11.18 -16.70 -9.00
N LEU A 159 10.41 -17.05 -10.03
CA LEU A 159 10.85 -17.86 -11.17
C LEU A 159 10.62 -17.10 -12.49
N PRO A 160 11.31 -17.48 -13.59
CA PRO A 160 11.01 -16.92 -14.92
C PRO A 160 9.75 -17.51 -15.56
N PHE A 161 9.12 -18.51 -14.94
CA PHE A 161 7.95 -19.24 -15.46
C PHE A 161 6.93 -19.55 -14.34
N PRO A 162 5.64 -19.75 -14.66
CA PRO A 162 4.60 -20.00 -13.67
C PRO A 162 4.71 -21.38 -13.01
N VAL A 163 4.14 -21.51 -11.80
CA VAL A 163 4.18 -22.74 -11.00
C VAL A 163 3.50 -23.94 -11.67
N ASP A 164 2.53 -23.69 -12.54
CA ASP A 164 1.84 -24.73 -13.32
C ASP A 164 2.67 -25.25 -14.50
N GLY A 165 3.90 -24.76 -14.69
CA GLY A 165 4.84 -25.20 -15.71
C GLY A 165 4.51 -24.75 -17.13
N GLY A 166 3.47 -23.91 -17.29
CA GLY A 166 2.93 -23.51 -18.58
C GLY A 166 2.11 -24.65 -19.20
N GLY A 167 0.77 -24.57 -19.08
CA GLY A 167 -0.13 -25.48 -19.78
C GLY A 167 -0.01 -25.40 -21.31
N SER A 168 -0.88 -26.12 -22.02
CA SER A 168 -0.87 -26.35 -23.48
C SER A 168 -0.80 -25.10 -24.40
N ASN A 169 -0.77 -23.88 -23.85
CA ASN A 169 -0.41 -22.65 -24.54
C ASN A 169 0.40 -21.74 -23.57
N PRO A 170 1.72 -21.56 -23.79
CA PRO A 170 2.54 -20.64 -23.00
C PRO A 170 2.09 -19.19 -23.25
N PRO A 171 1.95 -18.33 -22.22
CA PRO A 171 1.51 -16.94 -22.40
C PRO A 171 2.55 -16.06 -23.11
N HIS A 172 3.77 -16.55 -23.33
CA HIS A 172 4.83 -15.82 -24.03
C HIS A 172 5.61 -16.83 -24.87
N GLY A 173 5.40 -16.84 -26.20
CA GLY A 173 5.95 -17.83 -27.11
C GLY A 173 7.40 -18.21 -26.80
N GLY A 174 7.63 -19.44 -26.37
CA GLY A 174 8.97 -19.93 -26.04
C GLY A 174 8.96 -21.28 -25.33
N LYS A 175 9.73 -22.22 -25.88
CA LYS A 175 10.20 -23.55 -25.40
C LYS A 175 9.63 -24.13 -24.09
N ALA A 176 9.27 -25.42 -24.16
CA ALA A 176 8.98 -26.25 -22.99
C ALA A 176 10.14 -26.20 -21.95
N LEU A 177 9.78 -26.31 -20.66
CA LEU A 177 10.74 -26.37 -19.56
C LEU A 177 11.77 -27.48 -19.79
N SER A 178 13.03 -27.21 -19.46
CA SER A 178 14.08 -28.24 -19.45
C SER A 178 13.77 -29.33 -18.42
N ARG A 179 14.47 -30.47 -18.53
CA ARG A 179 14.29 -31.58 -17.59
C ARG A 179 14.68 -31.15 -16.17
N GLU A 180 15.74 -30.38 -16.07
CA GLU A 180 16.27 -29.81 -14.83
C GLU A 180 15.25 -28.85 -14.21
N GLN A 181 14.66 -27.95 -15.01
CA GLN A 181 13.60 -27.04 -14.55
C GLN A 181 12.34 -27.77 -14.09
N GLN A 182 11.92 -28.83 -14.78
CA GLN A 182 10.79 -29.64 -14.37
C GLN A 182 11.05 -30.31 -13.01
N GLN A 183 12.24 -30.90 -12.84
CA GLN A 183 12.64 -31.52 -11.57
C GLN A 183 12.71 -30.48 -10.44
N GLY A 184 13.35 -29.33 -10.67
CA GLY A 184 13.43 -28.23 -9.72
C GLY A 184 12.07 -27.68 -9.32
N LEU A 185 11.15 -27.57 -10.28
CA LEU A 185 9.78 -27.09 -10.04
C LEU A 185 8.98 -28.09 -9.21
N GLU A 186 9.07 -29.39 -9.48
CA GLU A 186 8.44 -30.43 -8.66
C GLU A 186 8.98 -30.44 -7.23
N MET A 187 10.30 -30.27 -7.04
CA MET A 187 10.88 -30.11 -5.71
C MET A 187 10.37 -28.85 -5.01
N THR A 188 10.28 -27.73 -5.73
CA THR A 188 9.73 -26.47 -5.20
C THR A 188 8.29 -26.67 -4.73
N LYS A 189 7.41 -27.28 -5.55
CA LYS A 189 6.03 -27.60 -5.17
C LYS A 189 5.98 -28.48 -3.92
N LYS A 190 6.81 -29.53 -3.85
CA LYS A 190 6.89 -30.40 -2.68
C LYS A 190 7.27 -29.62 -1.42
N VAL A 191 8.27 -28.73 -1.48
CA VAL A 191 8.68 -27.89 -0.34
C VAL A 191 7.54 -26.96 0.08
N MET A 192 6.96 -26.24 -0.87
CA MET A 192 5.93 -25.22 -0.60
C MET A 192 4.67 -25.84 -0.01
N MET A 193 4.14 -26.92 -0.61
CA MET A 193 2.99 -27.65 -0.08
C MET A 193 3.28 -28.34 1.25
N SER A 194 4.53 -28.79 1.47
CA SER A 194 4.89 -29.35 2.76
C SER A 194 4.88 -28.28 3.85
N LEU A 195 5.34 -27.05 3.57
CA LEU A 195 5.34 -25.95 4.52
C LEU A 195 3.93 -25.42 4.82
N ASP A 196 3.08 -25.32 3.80
CA ASP A 196 1.71 -24.85 3.88
C ASP A 196 0.85 -25.57 2.82
N GLU A 197 -0.05 -26.46 3.26
CA GLU A 197 -0.83 -27.32 2.38
C GLU A 197 -1.93 -26.55 1.62
N GLU A 198 -2.46 -25.47 2.20
CA GLU A 198 -3.56 -24.70 1.63
C GLU A 198 -3.04 -23.59 0.72
N ASP A 199 -2.12 -22.76 1.24
CA ASP A 199 -1.71 -21.52 0.58
C ASP A 199 -0.28 -21.58 0.00
N GLY A 200 0.44 -22.71 0.16
CA GLY A 200 1.87 -22.79 -0.16
C GLY A 200 2.23 -22.49 -1.62
N LEU A 201 1.40 -22.92 -2.57
CA LEU A 201 1.66 -22.66 -4.00
C LEU A 201 1.37 -21.21 -4.42
N GLU A 202 0.58 -20.46 -3.64
CA GLU A 202 0.32 -19.03 -3.91
C GLU A 202 1.55 -18.15 -3.67
N GLU A 203 2.58 -18.70 -3.03
CA GLU A 203 3.85 -18.05 -2.71
C GLU A 203 4.96 -18.33 -3.74
N VAL A 204 4.59 -18.92 -4.88
CA VAL A 204 5.45 -19.07 -6.07
C VAL A 204 5.00 -18.07 -7.14
N TYR A 205 5.88 -17.12 -7.46
CA TYR A 205 5.58 -16.01 -8.36
C TYR A 205 6.49 -16.06 -9.60
N THR A 206 6.01 -15.51 -10.71
CA THR A 206 6.93 -15.17 -11.81
C THR A 206 7.66 -13.85 -11.51
N PHE A 207 8.84 -13.60 -12.09
CA PHE A 207 9.51 -12.30 -11.93
C PHE A 207 8.64 -11.13 -12.44
N SER A 208 7.86 -11.35 -13.51
CA SER A 208 6.93 -10.34 -14.01
C SER A 208 5.83 -10.04 -13.00
N ASP A 209 5.19 -11.09 -12.46
CA ASP A 209 4.17 -10.94 -11.42
C ASP A 209 4.76 -10.31 -10.17
N ALA A 210 6.02 -10.59 -9.84
CA ALA A 210 6.70 -10.05 -8.68
C ALA A 210 6.92 -8.55 -8.78
N ILE A 211 7.28 -8.00 -9.95
CA ILE A 211 7.46 -6.55 -10.09
C ILE A 211 6.12 -5.84 -9.87
N GLU A 212 5.02 -6.40 -10.34
CA GLU A 212 3.68 -5.88 -10.10
C GLU A 212 3.26 -6.09 -8.64
N LYS A 213 3.30 -7.34 -8.15
CA LYS A 213 2.86 -7.75 -6.82
C LYS A 213 3.74 -7.20 -5.71
N LEU A 214 5.07 -7.13 -5.80
CA LEU A 214 5.92 -6.55 -4.73
C LEU A 214 5.82 -5.04 -4.65
N SER A 215 5.41 -4.39 -5.74
CA SER A 215 5.00 -2.99 -5.70
C SER A 215 3.68 -2.82 -4.94
N VAL A 216 2.81 -3.85 -4.95
CA VAL A 216 1.47 -3.88 -4.35
C VAL A 216 1.44 -4.44 -2.90
N PHE A 217 2.09 -5.57 -2.64
CA PHE A 217 1.85 -6.47 -1.51
C PHE A 217 2.82 -6.26 -0.36
N LYS A 218 2.27 -6.18 0.85
CA LYS A 218 2.98 -5.93 2.10
C LYS A 218 2.85 -7.18 2.98
N ARG A 219 3.54 -8.28 2.68
CA ARG A 219 3.45 -9.48 3.55
C ARG A 219 3.96 -9.21 4.97
N VAL A 220 4.88 -8.25 5.12
CA VAL A 220 5.21 -7.66 6.43
C VAL A 220 4.23 -6.53 6.77
N GLU A 221 2.96 -6.91 6.97
CA GLU A 221 1.94 -5.98 7.42
C GLU A 221 2.15 -5.67 8.91
N LYS A 222 2.50 -4.42 9.19
CA LYS A 222 2.52 -3.91 10.56
C LYS A 222 1.09 -3.98 11.11
N ARG A 223 0.88 -4.83 12.12
CA ARG A 223 -0.41 -4.94 12.81
C ARG A 223 -0.90 -3.53 13.22
N PRO A 224 -2.13 -3.14 12.84
CA PRO A 224 -2.68 -1.85 13.25
C PRO A 224 -2.69 -1.71 14.77
N MET A 225 -2.42 -0.50 15.26
CA MET A 225 -2.41 -0.24 16.70
C MET A 225 -3.83 -0.37 17.26
N ALA A 226 -3.99 -1.24 18.26
CA ALA A 226 -5.24 -1.40 18.99
C ALA A 226 -5.63 -0.11 19.73
N TRP A 227 -6.90 0.29 19.59
CA TRP A 227 -7.52 1.35 20.37
C TRP A 227 -8.53 0.73 21.34
N PRO A 228 -8.13 0.36 22.57
CA PRO A 228 -9.05 -0.15 23.57
C PRO A 228 -9.99 0.97 24.05
N CYS A 229 -11.27 0.65 24.17
CA CYS A 229 -12.32 1.55 24.64
C CYS A 229 -13.50 0.74 25.21
N THR A 230 -14.54 1.45 25.66
CA THR A 230 -15.80 0.86 26.10
C THR A 230 -16.93 1.45 25.26
N LEU A 231 -17.73 0.55 24.67
CA LEU A 231 -18.99 0.88 24.03
C LEU A 231 -20.06 0.97 25.12
N THR A 232 -20.75 2.10 25.20
CA THR A 232 -21.82 2.31 26.20
C THR A 232 -23.17 2.52 25.52
N ILE A 233 -24.20 1.79 25.96
CA ILE A 233 -25.59 1.98 25.54
C ILE A 233 -26.39 2.43 26.77
N GLY A 234 -26.80 3.70 26.76
CA GLY A 234 -27.33 4.35 27.96
C GLY A 234 -26.30 4.33 29.10
N SER A 235 -26.78 4.29 30.34
CA SER A 235 -25.95 4.28 31.55
C SER A 235 -25.70 2.88 32.12
N SER A 236 -26.46 1.87 31.68
CA SER A 236 -26.48 0.54 32.33
C SER A 236 -25.70 -0.52 31.57
N LEU A 237 -25.56 -0.40 30.24
CA LEU A 237 -24.90 -1.40 29.42
C LEU A 237 -23.54 -0.89 28.93
N SER A 238 -22.48 -1.61 29.30
CA SER A 238 -21.11 -1.32 28.91
C SER A 238 -20.45 -2.57 28.35
N ILE A 239 -19.89 -2.48 27.14
CA ILE A 239 -19.23 -3.56 26.44
C ILE A 239 -17.79 -3.13 26.16
N LYS A 240 -16.79 -3.92 26.59
CA LYS A 240 -15.40 -3.62 26.23
C LYS A 240 -15.19 -3.87 24.74
N ILE A 241 -14.46 -2.97 24.10
CA ILE A 241 -14.19 -3.03 22.66
C ILE A 241 -12.74 -2.66 22.36
N VAL A 242 -12.28 -3.07 21.18
CA VAL A 242 -11.02 -2.66 20.59
C VAL A 242 -11.26 -2.20 19.15
N GLY A 243 -10.90 -0.95 18.86
CA GLY A 243 -10.94 -0.40 17.52
C GLY A 243 -9.60 -0.54 16.79
N TYR A 244 -9.66 -0.78 15.48
CA TYR A 244 -8.51 -0.75 14.57
C TYR A 244 -8.84 0.12 13.36
N LYS A 245 -7.90 0.97 12.94
CA LYS A 245 -8.05 1.72 11.69
C LYS A 245 -8.01 0.74 10.53
N ALA A 246 -9.13 0.61 9.82
CA ALA A 246 -9.26 -0.28 8.67
C ALA A 246 -8.91 0.43 7.36
N VAL A 247 -9.24 1.72 7.28
CA VAL A 247 -8.84 2.60 6.17
C VAL A 247 -8.29 3.89 6.76
N CYS A 248 -7.14 4.32 6.26
CA CYS A 248 -6.59 5.65 6.52
C CYS A 248 -5.76 6.08 5.32
N GLU A 249 -5.71 7.39 5.08
CA GLU A 249 -4.82 7.95 4.07
C GLU A 249 -3.36 7.67 4.45
N GLU A 250 -2.64 6.94 3.59
CA GLU A 250 -1.20 6.76 3.75
C GLU A 250 -0.48 8.00 3.20
N ARG A 251 0.25 8.71 4.07
CA ARG A 251 1.07 9.88 3.70
C ARG A 251 2.56 9.59 3.86
N PRO A 252 3.44 10.16 3.02
CA PRO A 252 4.89 10.02 3.17
C PRO A 252 5.32 10.47 4.56
N ARG A 253 6.13 9.66 5.24
CA ARG A 253 6.58 9.95 6.61
C ARG A 253 7.63 11.05 6.67
N LYS A 254 8.42 11.23 5.60
CA LYS A 254 9.46 12.24 5.50
C LYS A 254 8.95 13.46 4.76
N SER A 255 9.33 14.62 5.27
CA SER A 255 9.24 15.90 4.57
C SER A 255 10.57 16.23 3.89
N TRP A 256 10.50 16.95 2.78
CA TRP A 256 11.68 17.54 2.17
C TRP A 256 12.29 18.60 3.08
N SER A 257 13.56 18.45 3.40
CA SER A 257 14.32 19.48 4.12
C SER A 257 14.87 20.48 3.10
N VAL A 258 14.74 21.77 3.40
CA VAL A 258 15.37 22.83 2.61
C VAL A 258 16.84 22.89 3.01
N VAL A 259 17.73 22.85 2.02
CA VAL A 259 19.19 22.89 2.19
C VAL A 259 19.79 23.90 1.23
N ASP A 260 20.96 24.43 1.56
CA ASP A 260 21.67 25.34 0.66
C ASP A 260 22.11 24.61 -0.63
N ALA A 261 22.08 25.32 -1.75
CA ALA A 261 22.37 24.73 -3.05
C ALA A 261 23.86 24.46 -3.28
N GLN A 262 24.75 25.17 -2.58
CA GLN A 262 26.21 25.03 -2.73
C GLN A 262 26.78 24.08 -1.69
N THR A 263 26.40 24.24 -0.42
CA THR A 263 26.95 23.43 0.68
C THR A 263 26.16 22.15 0.91
N HIS A 264 24.90 22.09 0.44
CA HIS A 264 23.95 21.01 0.71
C HIS A 264 23.68 20.78 2.21
N GLN A 265 24.00 21.76 3.06
CA GLN A 265 23.76 21.69 4.48
C GLN A 265 22.48 22.46 4.86
N LYS A 266 21.77 21.91 5.84
CA LYS A 266 20.59 22.55 6.41
C LYS A 266 20.97 23.71 7.34
N ASP A 267 22.11 23.59 8.03
CA ASP A 267 22.52 24.51 9.08
C ASP A 267 22.94 25.89 8.53
N ASP A 268 23.26 25.95 7.23
CA ASP A 268 23.54 27.20 6.51
C ASP A 268 22.28 28.01 6.20
N ILE A 269 21.10 27.40 6.34
CA ILE A 269 19.82 28.08 6.18
C ILE A 269 19.25 28.46 7.54
N LYS A 270 19.08 29.76 7.75
CA LYS A 270 18.32 30.32 8.88
C LYS A 270 17.05 30.96 8.37
N ARG A 271 15.92 30.60 9.00
CA ARG A 271 14.64 31.27 8.75
C ARG A 271 14.42 32.27 9.86
N ASP A 272 14.40 33.55 9.49
CA ASP A 272 14.00 34.62 10.38
C ASP A 272 12.59 35.08 10.02
N VAL A 273 11.77 35.38 11.03
CA VAL A 273 10.38 35.79 10.86
C VAL A 273 10.22 37.14 11.53
N VAL A 274 10.02 38.16 10.71
CA VAL A 274 9.75 39.54 11.14
C VAL A 274 8.25 39.77 11.08
N TYR A 275 7.71 40.43 12.11
CA TYR A 275 6.30 40.81 12.18
C TYR A 275 6.19 42.29 11.88
N CYS A 276 5.37 42.65 10.90
CA CYS A 276 5.09 44.05 10.56
C CYS A 276 3.60 44.36 10.78
N LEU A 277 3.29 45.59 11.14
CA LEU A 277 1.93 46.10 11.07
C LEU A 277 1.46 46.08 9.62
N ASN A 278 0.18 45.80 9.42
CA ASN A 278 -0.46 45.90 8.11
C ASN A 278 -0.95 47.35 7.89
N ASP A 279 -0.02 48.30 8.02
CA ASP A 279 -0.15 49.72 7.68
C ASP A 279 0.67 50.05 6.44
N ASP A 280 0.52 51.26 5.89
CA ASP A 280 1.22 51.67 4.67
C ASP A 280 2.76 51.74 4.86
N GLU A 281 3.23 51.82 6.10
CA GLU A 281 4.64 51.94 6.46
C GLU A 281 5.30 50.59 6.81
N GLU A 282 4.52 49.50 6.88
CA GLU A 282 4.94 48.15 7.29
C GLU A 282 5.80 48.14 8.57
N THR A 283 5.35 48.87 9.59
CA THR A 283 6.16 49.10 10.79
C THR A 283 6.50 47.80 11.52
N GLU A 284 7.78 47.53 11.78
CA GLU A 284 8.23 46.32 12.46
C GLU A 284 7.78 46.29 13.94
N VAL A 285 7.26 45.14 14.39
CA VAL A 285 6.75 44.89 15.74
C VAL A 285 7.48 43.71 16.37
N GLN A 286 7.78 43.83 17.66
CA GLN A 286 8.37 42.73 18.43
C GLN A 286 7.35 41.62 18.65
N LYS A 287 7.81 40.37 18.58
CA LYS A 287 6.94 39.19 18.74
C LYS A 287 6.18 39.18 20.07
N ASP A 288 6.80 39.64 21.15
CA ASP A 288 6.20 39.64 22.49
C ASP A 288 5.10 40.70 22.64
N ASP A 289 5.06 41.69 21.74
CA ASP A 289 4.00 42.71 21.67
C ASP A 289 2.79 42.24 20.83
N THR A 290 2.81 40.98 20.34
CA THR A 290 1.70 40.41 19.58
C THR A 290 0.79 39.57 20.49
N ILE A 291 -0.53 39.69 20.27
CA ILE A 291 -1.53 38.83 20.90
C ILE A 291 -2.31 38.08 19.82
N GLN A 292 -2.64 36.82 20.09
CA GLN A 292 -3.50 36.05 19.21
C GLN A 292 -4.91 36.66 19.21
N GLY A 293 -5.44 36.96 18.03
CA GLY A 293 -6.79 37.46 17.83
C GLY A 293 -7.61 36.53 16.95
N TYR A 294 -8.93 36.52 17.16
CA TYR A 294 -9.87 35.81 16.31
C TYR A 294 -10.85 36.81 15.69
N ARG A 295 -11.19 36.59 14.42
CA ARG A 295 -12.24 37.38 13.77
C ARG A 295 -13.60 36.85 14.21
N TYR A 296 -14.44 37.74 14.71
CA TYR A 296 -15.84 37.47 15.02
C TYR A 296 -16.70 38.47 14.25
N GLY A 297 -17.11 38.08 13.04
CA GLY A 297 -17.71 39.02 12.08
C GLY A 297 -16.70 40.05 11.60
N SER A 298 -17.03 41.34 11.75
CA SER A 298 -16.14 42.47 11.47
C SER A 298 -15.05 42.65 12.51
N ASP A 299 -15.29 42.21 13.74
CA ASP A 299 -14.48 42.58 14.89
C ASP A 299 -13.31 41.61 15.08
N ILE A 300 -12.20 42.14 15.59
CA ILE A 300 -11.04 41.35 16.00
C ILE A 300 -11.07 41.27 17.52
N VAL A 301 -11.31 40.08 18.05
CA VAL A 301 -11.34 39.82 19.49
C VAL A 301 -9.98 39.28 19.91
N PRO A 302 -9.20 40.00 20.74
CA PRO A 302 -7.97 39.48 21.29
C PRO A 302 -8.29 38.34 22.27
N PHE A 303 -7.65 37.18 22.08
CA PHE A 303 -7.88 36.00 22.89
C PHE A 303 -6.57 35.29 23.16
N SER A 304 -6.06 35.44 24.38
CA SER A 304 -4.75 34.91 24.75
C SER A 304 -4.77 33.38 24.75
N LYS A 305 -3.59 32.78 24.58
CA LYS A 305 -3.44 31.32 24.63
C LYS A 305 -3.82 30.75 26.00
N VAL A 306 -3.62 31.51 27.08
CA VAL A 306 -4.00 31.13 28.44
C VAL A 306 -5.51 31.04 28.56
N ASP A 307 -6.23 32.06 28.08
CA ASP A 307 -7.70 32.06 28.08
C ASP A 307 -8.26 30.93 27.21
N GLN A 308 -7.66 30.72 26.03
CA GLN A 308 -8.04 29.64 25.14
C GLN A 308 -7.89 28.27 25.80
N ASP A 309 -6.77 28.00 26.48
CA ASP A 309 -6.53 26.71 27.13
C ASP A 309 -7.44 26.46 28.35
N GLN A 310 -7.89 27.53 29.01
CA GLN A 310 -8.85 27.43 30.11
C GLN A 310 -10.28 27.21 29.60
N MET A 311 -10.69 27.97 28.59
CA MET A 311 -12.06 28.01 28.07
C MET A 311 -12.36 26.95 26.99
N LYS A 312 -11.34 26.32 26.40
CA LYS A 312 -11.56 25.25 25.41
C LYS A 312 -12.42 24.13 25.99
N TYR A 313 -13.27 23.56 25.15
CA TYR A 313 -14.07 22.39 25.51
C TYR A 313 -13.16 21.22 25.90
N LYS A 314 -13.41 20.63 27.07
CA LYS A 314 -12.65 19.50 27.61
C LYS A 314 -13.52 18.25 27.59
N THR A 315 -12.92 17.13 27.19
CA THR A 315 -13.58 15.82 27.18
C THR A 315 -13.04 14.95 28.31
N ASP A 316 -13.93 14.19 28.94
CA ASP A 316 -13.61 13.35 30.12
C ASP A 316 -12.64 12.20 29.79
N GLY A 317 -12.53 11.81 28.52
CA GLY A 317 -11.63 10.75 28.10
C GLY A 317 -12.04 10.09 26.79
N LYS A 318 -11.49 8.91 26.56
CA LYS A 318 -11.89 8.04 25.44
C LYS A 318 -13.35 7.62 25.61
N SER A 319 -14.10 7.62 24.52
CA SER A 319 -15.53 7.32 24.55
C SER A 319 -15.98 6.70 23.23
N PHE A 320 -16.86 5.71 23.31
CA PHE A 320 -17.62 5.16 22.19
C PHE A 320 -19.08 4.97 22.61
N ALA A 321 -19.80 6.08 22.77
CA ALA A 321 -21.12 6.08 23.40
C ALA A 321 -22.23 6.09 22.34
N VAL A 322 -23.18 5.16 22.43
CA VAL A 322 -24.36 5.14 21.55
C VAL A 322 -25.28 6.29 21.93
N LEU A 323 -25.57 7.16 20.96
CA LEU A 323 -26.53 8.26 21.07
C LEU A 323 -27.94 7.79 20.70
N GLY A 324 -28.05 6.86 19.76
CA GLY A 324 -29.31 6.30 19.32
C GLY A 324 -29.14 5.33 18.16
N PHE A 325 -30.26 4.83 17.65
CA PHE A 325 -30.30 3.91 16.51
C PHE A 325 -31.20 4.47 15.41
N THR A 326 -30.85 4.24 14.16
CA THR A 326 -31.65 4.66 13.01
C THR A 326 -31.61 3.60 11.91
N LYS A 327 -32.51 3.69 10.93
CA LYS A 327 -32.49 2.82 9.75
C LYS A 327 -31.23 3.11 8.92
N GLN A 328 -30.60 2.07 8.38
CA GLN A 328 -29.42 2.23 7.53
C GLN A 328 -29.67 3.15 6.32
N SER A 329 -30.87 3.11 5.75
CA SER A 329 -31.28 3.96 4.61
C SER A 329 -31.34 5.45 4.91
N MET A 330 -31.35 5.86 6.19
CA MET A 330 -31.34 7.27 6.57
C MET A 330 -29.94 7.89 6.51
N ILE A 331 -28.90 7.07 6.40
CA ILE A 331 -27.51 7.52 6.37
C ILE A 331 -26.96 7.30 4.97
N ASN A 332 -26.79 8.39 4.24
CA ASN A 332 -26.31 8.32 2.87
C ASN A 332 -24.79 8.37 2.81
N ARG A 333 -24.19 7.55 1.94
CA ARG A 333 -22.73 7.47 1.78
C ARG A 333 -22.07 8.81 1.42
N HIS A 334 -22.75 9.68 0.68
CA HIS A 334 -22.24 11.00 0.31
C HIS A 334 -22.12 11.96 1.51
N GLN A 335 -22.71 11.63 2.66
CA GLN A 335 -22.61 12.40 3.89
C GLN A 335 -21.39 11.99 4.73
N PHE A 336 -20.71 10.90 4.40
CA PHE A 336 -19.55 10.46 5.18
C PHE A 336 -18.43 11.51 5.13
N VAL A 337 -17.88 11.81 6.30
CA VAL A 337 -16.74 12.73 6.47
C VAL A 337 -15.58 12.06 7.20
N GLY A 338 -14.52 12.81 7.44
CA GLY A 338 -13.32 12.33 8.12
C GLY A 338 -12.33 11.63 7.18
N THR A 339 -11.19 11.22 7.74
CA THR A 339 -10.04 10.69 6.97
C THR A 339 -9.73 9.22 7.26
N GLN A 340 -10.58 8.56 8.04
CA GLN A 340 -10.35 7.18 8.48
C GLN A 340 -11.66 6.41 8.69
N VAL A 341 -11.58 5.09 8.55
CA VAL A 341 -12.64 4.14 8.92
C VAL A 341 -12.13 3.24 10.04
N LEU A 342 -12.93 3.04 11.08
CA LEU A 342 -12.57 2.23 12.24
C LEU A 342 -13.38 0.93 12.23
N LYS A 343 -12.72 -0.23 12.33
CA LYS A 343 -13.38 -1.50 12.65
C LYS A 343 -13.28 -1.75 14.15
N VAL A 344 -14.40 -2.08 14.78
CA VAL A 344 -14.54 -2.26 16.22
C VAL A 344 -14.91 -3.71 16.52
N PHE A 345 -14.09 -4.34 17.35
CA PHE A 345 -14.20 -5.74 17.75
C PHE A 345 -14.30 -5.86 19.28
N ALA A 346 -14.63 -7.04 19.78
CA ALA A 346 -14.42 -7.38 21.18
C ALA A 346 -12.93 -7.65 21.45
N PRO A 347 -12.43 -7.42 22.68
CA PRO A 347 -11.10 -7.87 23.10
C PRO A 347 -10.97 -9.39 22.95
N LYS A 348 -9.79 -9.87 22.53
CA LYS A 348 -9.53 -11.30 22.30
C LYS A 348 -9.74 -12.15 23.55
N ASP A 349 -9.44 -11.60 24.72
CA ASP A 349 -9.46 -12.31 26.00
C ASP A 349 -10.78 -12.11 26.79
N ASP A 350 -11.83 -11.58 26.15
CA ASP A 350 -13.12 -11.28 26.78
C ASP A 350 -14.30 -11.86 25.98
N GLU A 351 -14.61 -13.14 26.23
CA GLU A 351 -15.69 -13.86 25.55
C GLU A 351 -17.08 -13.27 25.83
N HIS A 352 -17.32 -12.78 27.05
CA HIS A 352 -18.58 -12.12 27.41
C HIS A 352 -18.80 -10.84 26.59
N ALA A 353 -17.76 -10.02 26.43
CA ALA A 353 -17.83 -8.86 25.54
C ALA A 353 -18.04 -9.28 24.07
N GLY A 354 -17.43 -10.40 23.64
CA GLY A 354 -17.64 -11.00 22.32
C GLY A 354 -19.10 -11.34 22.04
N VAL A 355 -19.74 -12.08 22.95
CA VAL A 355 -21.16 -12.48 22.85
C VAL A 355 -22.07 -11.24 22.86
N ALA A 356 -21.82 -10.29 23.77
CA ALA A 356 -22.62 -9.07 23.87
C ALA A 356 -22.53 -8.21 22.61
N LEU A 357 -21.33 -8.04 22.05
CA LEU A 357 -21.12 -7.27 20.83
C LEU A 357 -21.72 -7.98 19.60
N SER A 358 -21.58 -9.30 19.50
CA SER A 358 -22.19 -10.09 18.40
C SER A 358 -23.71 -10.00 18.44
N GLY A 359 -24.34 -10.07 19.63
CA GLY A 359 -25.77 -9.86 19.78
C GLY A 359 -26.23 -8.49 19.27
N LEU A 360 -25.48 -7.43 19.56
CA LEU A 360 -25.74 -6.10 19.02
C LEU A 360 -25.57 -6.03 17.49
N ILE A 361 -24.47 -6.58 16.96
CA ILE A 361 -24.18 -6.57 15.51
C ILE A 361 -25.28 -7.28 14.72
N ARG A 362 -25.68 -8.47 15.15
CA ARG A 362 -26.72 -9.27 14.48
C ARG A 362 -28.08 -8.59 14.56
N ALA A 363 -28.46 -8.05 15.73
CA ALA A 363 -29.70 -7.28 15.85
C ALA A 363 -29.75 -6.06 14.92
N LEU A 364 -28.63 -5.34 14.76
CA LEU A 364 -28.53 -4.24 13.81
C LEU A 364 -28.68 -4.71 12.36
N ASP A 365 -28.07 -5.84 11.99
CA ASP A 365 -28.20 -6.38 10.63
C ASP A 365 -29.61 -6.89 10.34
N ASP A 366 -30.21 -7.64 11.26
CA ASP A 366 -31.57 -8.19 11.11
C ASP A 366 -32.60 -7.06 10.95
N LEU A 367 -32.47 -6.00 11.74
CA LEU A 367 -33.38 -4.84 11.70
C LEU A 367 -33.02 -3.80 10.62
N LYS A 368 -31.93 -4.01 9.88
CA LYS A 368 -31.37 -3.04 8.92
C LYS A 368 -31.20 -1.65 9.54
N MET A 369 -30.66 -1.65 10.75
CA MET A 369 -30.38 -0.48 11.58
C MET A 369 -28.88 -0.25 11.76
N VAL A 370 -28.55 0.95 12.22
CA VAL A 370 -27.18 1.40 12.52
C VAL A 370 -27.20 2.16 13.83
N ALA A 371 -26.09 2.13 14.56
CA ALA A 371 -25.94 2.89 15.79
C ALA A 371 -25.28 4.25 15.49
N VAL A 372 -25.92 5.34 15.90
CA VAL A 372 -25.29 6.67 15.90
C VAL A 372 -24.50 6.80 17.21
N VAL A 373 -23.21 7.10 17.11
CA VAL A 373 -22.28 7.06 18.24
C VAL A 373 -21.49 8.35 18.37
N ARG A 374 -21.26 8.75 19.63
CA ARG A 374 -20.24 9.74 20.01
C ARG A 374 -18.91 9.03 20.19
N TYR A 375 -17.94 9.42 19.37
CA TYR A 375 -16.58 8.90 19.37
C TYR A 375 -15.59 9.95 19.89
N VAL A 376 -14.74 9.57 20.85
CA VAL A 376 -13.63 10.41 21.33
C VAL A 376 -12.38 9.53 21.39
N TYR A 377 -11.37 9.85 20.58
CA TYR A 377 -10.17 9.01 20.45
C TYR A 377 -9.27 9.02 21.71
N ALA A 378 -9.13 10.17 22.37
CA ALA A 378 -8.25 10.37 23.50
C ALA A 378 -8.77 11.49 24.41
N ARG A 379 -8.23 11.59 25.64
CA ARG A 379 -8.52 12.69 26.56
C ARG A 379 -8.18 14.03 25.89
N ASN A 380 -9.04 15.03 26.05
CA ASN A 380 -8.96 16.33 25.38
C ASN A 380 -9.02 16.25 23.84
N GLY A 381 -9.41 15.10 23.27
CA GLY A 381 -9.72 14.99 21.85
C GLY A 381 -11.09 15.58 21.56
N ASN A 382 -11.23 16.20 20.38
CA ASN A 382 -12.52 16.70 19.91
C ASN A 382 -13.49 15.53 19.71
N PRO A 383 -14.70 15.59 20.27
CA PRO A 383 -15.70 14.56 20.03
C PRO A 383 -16.15 14.58 18.58
N GLN A 384 -16.41 13.40 18.06
CA GLN A 384 -17.00 13.19 16.74
C GLN A 384 -18.34 12.50 16.92
N VAL A 385 -19.26 12.78 16.00
CA VAL A 385 -20.47 11.99 15.82
C VAL A 385 -20.26 11.13 14.58
N GLY A 386 -20.68 9.87 14.63
CA GLY A 386 -20.60 8.98 13.48
C GLY A 386 -21.60 7.83 13.56
N ALA A 387 -21.60 7.00 12.54
CA ALA A 387 -22.43 5.79 12.48
C ALA A 387 -21.57 4.54 12.55
N ALA A 388 -22.01 3.58 13.36
CA ALA A 388 -21.45 2.25 13.48
C ALA A 388 -22.38 1.25 12.78
N PHE A 389 -21.92 0.71 11.66
CA PHE A 389 -22.63 -0.23 10.80
C PHE A 389 -22.28 -1.68 11.17
N PRO A 390 -23.23 -2.63 11.17
CA PRO A 390 -22.91 -4.05 11.32
C PRO A 390 -22.12 -4.55 10.10
N CYS A 391 -21.09 -5.36 10.32
CA CYS A 391 -20.31 -6.01 9.27
C CYS A 391 -20.05 -7.47 9.65
N ILE A 392 -20.76 -8.37 8.98
CA ILE A 392 -20.69 -9.82 9.18
C ILE A 392 -19.95 -10.44 7.99
N LYS A 393 -18.90 -11.19 8.27
CA LYS A 393 -18.07 -11.94 7.31
C LYS A 393 -17.89 -13.36 7.83
N GLU A 394 -17.52 -14.29 6.96
CA GLU A 394 -17.33 -15.71 7.33
C GLU A 394 -16.35 -15.90 8.50
N LYS A 395 -15.23 -15.16 8.49
CA LYS A 395 -14.17 -15.28 9.51
C LYS A 395 -14.37 -14.38 10.72
N TYR A 396 -15.22 -13.35 10.65
CA TYR A 396 -15.39 -12.38 11.74
C TYR A 396 -16.65 -11.52 11.62
N GLU A 397 -17.07 -10.99 12.76
CA GLU A 397 -18.10 -9.95 12.86
C GLU A 397 -17.50 -8.70 13.54
N CYS A 398 -17.88 -7.51 13.09
CA CYS A 398 -17.45 -6.25 13.70
C CYS A 398 -18.44 -5.10 13.45
N LEU A 399 -18.26 -3.99 14.16
CA LEU A 399 -18.88 -2.72 13.80
C LEU A 399 -17.91 -1.88 12.97
N VAL A 400 -18.39 -1.29 11.88
CA VAL A 400 -17.63 -0.34 11.06
C VAL A 400 -18.09 1.07 11.39
N TYR A 401 -17.23 1.87 12.01
CA TYR A 401 -17.49 3.27 12.33
C TYR A 401 -16.98 4.21 11.23
N VAL A 402 -17.86 5.12 10.80
CA VAL A 402 -17.55 6.23 9.90
C VAL A 402 -18.08 7.52 10.50
N GLN A 403 -17.28 8.60 10.44
CA GLN A 403 -17.68 9.91 10.95
C GLN A 403 -18.80 10.51 10.09
N LEU A 404 -19.75 11.16 10.75
CA LEU A 404 -20.85 11.91 10.15
C LEU A 404 -20.60 13.42 10.31
N PRO A 405 -21.19 14.25 9.43
CA PRO A 405 -20.99 15.68 9.45
C PRO A 405 -21.77 16.29 10.62
N PHE A 406 -21.23 17.37 11.18
CA PHE A 406 -22.01 18.29 11.98
C PHE A 406 -22.87 19.19 11.08
N MET A 407 -23.78 19.95 11.68
CA MET A 407 -24.65 20.87 10.93
C MET A 407 -23.82 21.91 10.16
N GLU A 408 -22.74 22.38 10.77
CA GLU A 408 -21.81 23.38 10.25
C GLU A 408 -20.97 22.85 9.06
N ASP A 409 -20.86 21.53 8.90
CA ASP A 409 -20.13 20.91 7.79
C ASP A 409 -20.99 20.85 6.50
N LEU A 410 -22.31 21.01 6.62
CA LEU A 410 -23.23 20.88 5.49
C LEU A 410 -23.22 22.13 4.60
N ARG A 411 -23.04 21.92 3.29
CA ARG A 411 -23.12 22.99 2.28
C ARG A 411 -24.37 22.81 1.43
N GLN A 412 -25.33 23.71 1.60
CA GLN A 412 -26.61 23.65 0.91
C GLN A 412 -26.55 24.49 -0.37
N TYR A 413 -26.15 23.85 -1.47
CA TYR A 413 -26.18 24.46 -2.79
C TYR A 413 -27.44 24.04 -3.55
N SER A 414 -28.10 25.01 -4.16
CA SER A 414 -29.24 24.77 -5.05
C SER A 414 -28.76 24.66 -6.49
N PHE A 415 -29.03 23.52 -7.12
CA PHE A 415 -28.73 23.29 -8.53
C PHE A 415 -30.04 23.13 -9.32
N PRO A 416 -30.12 23.65 -10.56
CA PRO A 416 -31.26 23.39 -11.44
C PRO A 416 -31.43 21.89 -11.72
N SER A 417 -32.67 21.40 -11.72
CA SER A 417 -32.97 20.02 -12.12
C SER A 417 -32.58 19.79 -13.59
N LEU A 418 -31.91 18.67 -13.85
CA LEU A 418 -31.58 18.22 -15.21
C LEU A 418 -32.71 17.40 -15.83
N GLU A 419 -33.51 16.69 -15.02
CA GLU A 419 -34.58 15.79 -15.49
C GLU A 419 -35.69 16.54 -16.23
N ASN A 420 -36.12 17.69 -15.71
CA ASN A 420 -37.21 18.48 -16.28
C ASN A 420 -36.73 19.57 -17.25
N ASN A 421 -35.47 19.52 -17.68
CA ASN A 421 -34.87 20.56 -18.48
C ASN A 421 -34.98 20.27 -19.97
N LYS A 422 -35.99 20.86 -20.64
CA LYS A 422 -36.24 20.73 -22.09
C LYS A 422 -35.05 21.11 -22.97
N LYS A 423 -34.10 21.92 -22.47
CA LYS A 423 -32.91 22.33 -23.21
C LYS A 423 -31.86 21.22 -23.34
N TYR A 424 -31.83 20.30 -22.38
CA TYR A 424 -30.79 19.27 -22.27
C TYR A 424 -31.36 17.85 -22.32
N THR A 425 -32.62 17.69 -22.75
CA THR A 425 -33.25 16.38 -22.92
C THR A 425 -32.54 15.61 -24.05
N PRO A 426 -31.91 14.45 -23.77
CA PRO A 426 -31.23 13.67 -24.78
C PRO A 426 -32.23 13.02 -25.75
N SER A 427 -31.82 12.82 -27.00
CA SER A 427 -32.59 12.01 -27.95
C SER A 427 -32.47 10.51 -27.67
N GLU A 428 -33.38 9.69 -28.22
CA GLU A 428 -33.29 8.23 -28.11
C GLU A 428 -31.96 7.69 -28.67
N ASP A 429 -31.49 8.25 -29.79
CA ASP A 429 -30.17 7.93 -30.37
C ASP A 429 -29.01 8.23 -29.41
N GLN A 430 -29.11 9.32 -28.65
CA GLN A 430 -28.09 9.72 -27.68
C GLN A 430 -28.11 8.79 -26.47
N LEU A 431 -29.30 8.42 -25.99
CA LEU A 431 -29.47 7.43 -24.92
C LEU A 431 -28.90 6.08 -25.33
N SER A 432 -29.27 5.56 -26.50
CA SER A 432 -28.77 4.28 -27.01
C SER A 432 -27.26 4.26 -27.22
N ALA A 433 -26.66 5.39 -27.65
CA ALA A 433 -25.21 5.52 -27.76
C ALA A 433 -24.50 5.46 -26.40
N VAL A 434 -25.11 6.04 -25.36
CA VAL A 434 -24.61 5.97 -23.98
C VAL A 434 -24.79 4.57 -23.41
N ASP A 435 -25.93 3.91 -23.64
CA ASP A 435 -26.17 2.53 -23.20
C ASP A 435 -25.14 1.58 -23.80
N SER A 436 -24.91 1.67 -25.11
CA SER A 436 -23.89 0.89 -25.81
C SER A 436 -22.48 1.14 -25.25
N LEU A 437 -22.21 2.38 -24.82
CA LEU A 437 -20.94 2.73 -24.19
C LEU A 437 -20.81 2.09 -22.81
N ILE A 438 -21.85 2.17 -21.97
CA ILE A 438 -21.90 1.57 -20.63
C ILE A 438 -21.60 0.07 -20.75
N ASP A 439 -22.32 -0.64 -21.61
CA ASP A 439 -22.13 -2.08 -21.84
C ASP A 439 -20.69 -2.40 -22.28
N SER A 440 -20.15 -1.59 -23.20
CA SER A 440 -18.78 -1.77 -23.69
C SER A 440 -17.69 -1.43 -22.66
N MET A 441 -17.99 -0.61 -21.65
CA MET A 441 -17.05 -0.15 -20.63
C MET A 441 -17.22 -0.85 -19.27
N MET A 442 -18.14 -1.80 -19.15
CA MET A 442 -18.33 -2.58 -17.93
C MET A 442 -17.02 -3.26 -17.49
N LEU A 443 -16.60 -2.97 -16.26
CA LEU A 443 -15.39 -3.54 -15.63
C LEU A 443 -15.67 -4.82 -14.85
N VAL A 444 -16.94 -5.25 -14.80
CA VAL A 444 -17.36 -6.48 -14.13
C VAL A 444 -17.93 -7.42 -15.19
N GLU A 445 -17.39 -8.63 -15.25
CA GLU A 445 -17.92 -9.73 -16.06
C GLU A 445 -18.71 -10.68 -15.16
N GLU A 446 -19.87 -11.13 -15.64
CA GLU A 446 -20.77 -12.05 -14.92
C GLU A 446 -20.91 -13.38 -15.67
N ASP A 447 -19.79 -14.00 -16.07
CA ASP A 447 -19.76 -15.36 -16.62
C ASP A 447 -19.71 -16.39 -15.48
N GLY A 448 -20.81 -16.49 -14.72
CA GLY A 448 -20.97 -17.39 -13.58
C GLY A 448 -20.47 -16.82 -12.24
N GLU A 449 -19.21 -16.42 -12.17
CA GLU A 449 -18.67 -15.67 -11.02
C GLU A 449 -18.41 -14.20 -11.39
N LYS A 450 -18.77 -13.27 -10.49
CA LYS A 450 -18.51 -11.84 -10.71
C LYS A 450 -17.00 -11.57 -10.70
N LYS A 451 -16.44 -11.34 -11.87
CA LYS A 451 -15.01 -11.03 -12.03
C LYS A 451 -14.81 -9.54 -12.26
N ASP A 452 -14.21 -8.87 -11.28
CA ASP A 452 -13.73 -7.49 -11.44
C ASP A 452 -12.43 -7.49 -12.27
N LEU A 453 -12.52 -6.96 -13.49
CA LEU A 453 -11.42 -6.82 -14.44
C LEU A 453 -10.40 -5.76 -14.01
N PHE A 454 -10.78 -4.84 -13.11
CA PHE A 454 -9.93 -3.72 -12.71
C PHE A 454 -10.04 -3.45 -11.20
N LYS A 455 -9.35 -4.29 -10.42
CA LYS A 455 -9.35 -4.27 -8.94
C LYS A 455 -8.54 -3.10 -8.38
N VAL A 456 -9.08 -1.88 -8.47
CA VAL A 456 -8.41 -0.64 -8.02
C VAL A 456 -7.96 -0.69 -6.56
N ASN A 457 -8.71 -1.36 -5.68
CA ASN A 457 -8.36 -1.50 -4.27
C ASN A 457 -7.08 -2.31 -4.02
N HIS A 458 -6.59 -3.05 -5.03
CA HIS A 458 -5.32 -3.75 -4.99
C HIS A 458 -4.19 -2.95 -5.65
N ILE A 459 -4.46 -1.78 -6.23
CA ILE A 459 -3.42 -0.95 -6.83
C ILE A 459 -2.82 -0.07 -5.72
N PRO A 460 -1.50 -0.19 -5.43
CA PRO A 460 -0.83 0.66 -4.44
C PRO A 460 -0.83 2.11 -4.92
N ASN A 461 -0.75 3.06 -3.99
CA ASN A 461 -0.69 4.47 -4.38
C ASN A 461 0.56 4.73 -5.26
N PRO A 462 0.38 5.15 -6.53
CA PRO A 462 1.47 5.31 -7.50
C PRO A 462 2.47 6.38 -7.10
N GLN A 463 2.08 7.34 -6.26
CA GLN A 463 2.95 8.39 -5.76
C GLN A 463 4.17 7.83 -5.03
N TYR A 464 4.01 6.78 -4.23
CA TYR A 464 5.13 6.15 -3.52
C TYR A 464 6.09 5.45 -4.47
N GLN A 465 5.54 4.68 -5.40
CA GLN A 465 6.34 3.93 -6.36
C GLN A 465 7.15 4.88 -7.25
N ARG A 466 6.52 5.98 -7.69
CA ARG A 466 7.20 7.04 -8.42
C ARG A 466 8.25 7.77 -7.57
N LEU A 467 7.94 8.09 -6.32
CA LEU A 467 8.89 8.73 -5.40
C LEU A 467 10.13 7.85 -5.20
N PHE A 468 9.95 6.56 -4.92
CA PHE A 468 11.04 5.61 -4.70
C PHE A 468 11.90 5.42 -5.95
N GLN A 469 11.27 5.35 -7.13
CA GLN A 469 11.98 5.32 -8.41
C GLN A 469 12.89 6.54 -8.57
N CYS A 470 12.37 7.75 -8.32
CA CYS A 470 13.13 9.00 -8.43
C CYS A 470 14.25 9.09 -7.38
N LEU A 471 13.98 8.72 -6.13
CA LEU A 471 14.98 8.75 -5.06
C LEU A 471 16.12 7.78 -5.33
N HIS A 472 15.81 6.54 -5.72
CA HIS A 472 16.83 5.55 -6.09
C HIS A 472 17.65 6.02 -7.28
N HIS A 473 16.98 6.50 -8.34
CA HIS A 473 17.68 6.98 -9.52
C HIS A 473 18.60 8.16 -9.21
N ARG A 474 18.16 9.13 -8.39
CA ARG A 474 19.00 10.27 -8.01
C ARG A 474 20.17 9.86 -7.11
N ALA A 475 19.98 8.87 -6.22
CA ALA A 475 21.04 8.35 -5.36
C ALA A 475 22.15 7.69 -6.19
N VAL A 476 21.77 6.78 -7.10
CA VAL A 476 22.74 6.01 -7.91
C VAL A 476 23.27 6.80 -9.10
N ASN A 477 22.48 7.73 -9.65
CA ASN A 477 22.85 8.56 -10.80
C ASN A 477 22.69 10.06 -10.48
N PRO A 478 23.59 10.67 -9.67
CA PRO A 478 23.45 12.03 -9.19
C PRO A 478 23.37 13.10 -10.29
N SER A 479 24.01 12.87 -11.44
CA SER A 479 24.13 13.87 -12.52
C SER A 479 23.07 13.73 -13.63
N VAL A 480 22.24 12.68 -13.60
CA VAL A 480 21.28 12.38 -14.68
C VAL A 480 19.91 12.99 -14.34
N PRO A 481 19.11 13.49 -15.31
CA PRO A 481 17.74 13.94 -15.05
C PRO A 481 16.87 12.82 -14.47
N LEU A 482 15.71 13.18 -13.91
CA LEU A 482 14.78 12.19 -13.39
C LEU A 482 14.31 11.23 -14.51
N PRO A 483 14.16 9.92 -14.22
CA PRO A 483 13.76 8.95 -15.23
C PRO A 483 12.27 9.14 -15.59
N PRO A 484 11.80 8.66 -16.76
CA PRO A 484 10.37 8.56 -17.05
C PRO A 484 9.67 7.62 -16.05
N MET A 485 8.34 7.64 -16.01
CA MET A 485 7.58 6.72 -15.16
C MET A 485 7.77 5.28 -15.64
N ASP A 486 7.92 4.33 -14.71
CA ASP A 486 8.06 2.92 -15.08
C ASP A 486 6.85 2.44 -15.91
N PRO A 487 7.06 1.65 -16.97
CA PRO A 487 5.98 1.19 -17.84
C PRO A 487 4.87 0.44 -17.09
N TRP A 488 5.23 -0.46 -16.17
CA TRP A 488 4.25 -1.24 -15.40
C TRP A 488 3.31 -0.34 -14.58
N LEU A 489 3.81 0.77 -14.02
CA LEU A 489 3.00 1.71 -13.24
C LEU A 489 2.00 2.44 -14.14
N THR A 490 2.43 2.76 -15.36
CA THR A 490 1.56 3.33 -16.39
C THR A 490 0.48 2.34 -16.79
N THR A 491 0.85 1.09 -17.09
CA THR A 491 -0.07 0.02 -17.45
C THR A 491 -1.08 -0.27 -16.35
N ALA A 492 -0.65 -0.31 -15.09
CA ALA A 492 -1.52 -0.56 -13.94
C ALA A 492 -2.59 0.53 -13.74
N LEU A 493 -2.30 1.77 -14.12
CA LEU A 493 -3.25 2.89 -14.03
C LEU A 493 -4.13 3.05 -15.28
N GLN A 494 -3.78 2.37 -16.37
CA GLN A 494 -4.52 2.42 -17.62
C GLN A 494 -5.71 1.44 -17.60
N ARG A 495 -6.68 1.74 -18.46
CA ARG A 495 -7.82 0.86 -18.71
C ARG A 495 -7.34 -0.50 -19.21
N PRO A 496 -7.94 -1.62 -18.75
CA PRO A 496 -7.65 -2.94 -19.29
C PRO A 496 -7.81 -3.00 -20.82
N LEU A 497 -6.88 -3.67 -21.50
CA LEU A 497 -6.82 -3.70 -22.97
C LEU A 497 -8.11 -4.23 -23.61
N ALA A 498 -8.69 -5.29 -23.05
CA ALA A 498 -9.96 -5.86 -23.54
C ALA A 498 -11.09 -4.82 -23.56
N VAL A 499 -11.18 -3.98 -22.52
CA VAL A 499 -12.19 -2.92 -22.42
C VAL A 499 -11.86 -1.78 -23.38
N ALA A 500 -10.58 -1.42 -23.53
CA ALA A 500 -10.14 -0.43 -24.50
C ALA A 500 -10.54 -0.81 -25.93
N THR A 501 -10.34 -2.06 -26.34
CA THR A 501 -10.75 -2.57 -27.65
C THR A 501 -12.28 -2.58 -27.81
N ARG A 502 -13.02 -3.09 -26.83
CA ARG A 502 -14.48 -3.21 -26.89
C ARG A 502 -15.20 -1.87 -27.01
N CYS A 503 -14.71 -0.83 -26.33
CA CYS A 503 -15.37 0.48 -26.29
C CYS A 503 -15.03 1.41 -27.46
N GLN A 504 -14.09 1.04 -28.35
CA GLN A 504 -13.63 1.92 -29.42
C GLN A 504 -14.76 2.35 -30.36
N ALA A 505 -15.58 1.42 -30.83
CA ALA A 505 -16.69 1.73 -31.75
C ALA A 505 -17.83 2.53 -31.10
N PRO A 506 -18.29 2.20 -29.87
CA PRO A 506 -19.23 3.03 -29.13
C PRO A 506 -18.73 4.46 -28.88
N LEU A 507 -17.45 4.65 -28.56
CA LEU A 507 -16.86 5.98 -28.37
C LEU A 507 -16.91 6.84 -29.64
N GLU A 508 -16.59 6.27 -30.81
CA GLU A 508 -16.68 6.97 -32.09
C GLU A 508 -18.13 7.37 -32.42
N THR A 509 -19.10 6.52 -32.08
CA THR A 509 -20.53 6.83 -32.22
C THR A 509 -20.94 7.97 -31.28
N LEU A 510 -20.53 7.91 -30.01
CA LEU A 510 -20.80 8.94 -29.02
C LEU A 510 -20.26 10.31 -29.47
N LYS A 511 -19.01 10.35 -29.94
CA LYS A 511 -18.36 11.56 -30.45
C LYS A 511 -19.13 12.20 -31.60
N LYS A 512 -19.78 11.41 -32.46
CA LYS A 512 -20.62 11.91 -33.56
C LYS A 512 -21.98 12.42 -33.08
N LYS A 513 -22.58 11.76 -32.08
CA LYS A 513 -23.93 12.08 -31.57
C LYS A 513 -23.94 13.23 -30.55
N PHE A 514 -22.81 13.54 -29.93
CA PHE A 514 -22.66 14.63 -28.95
C PHE A 514 -21.66 15.68 -29.45
N PRO A 515 -22.10 16.70 -30.20
CA PRO A 515 -21.21 17.74 -30.71
C PRO A 515 -20.74 18.65 -29.55
N LEU A 516 -19.45 18.61 -29.26
CA LEU A 516 -18.81 19.49 -28.28
C LEU A 516 -18.01 20.58 -29.01
N LYS A 517 -18.11 21.82 -28.52
CA LYS A 517 -17.31 22.96 -28.99
C LYS A 517 -16.57 23.54 -27.79
N GLU A 518 -15.26 23.70 -27.94
CA GLU A 518 -14.44 24.41 -26.97
C GLU A 518 -14.79 25.90 -27.00
N VAL A 519 -14.94 26.48 -25.82
CA VAL A 519 -15.09 27.93 -25.66
C VAL A 519 -13.73 28.47 -25.25
N LEU A 520 -13.09 29.22 -26.15
CA LEU A 520 -11.87 29.96 -25.82
C LEU A 520 -12.26 31.16 -24.98
N PHE A 521 -12.08 31.08 -23.66
CA PHE A 521 -12.06 32.28 -22.83
C PHE A 521 -10.84 33.09 -23.25
N GLY A 522 -11.05 34.28 -23.81
CA GLY A 522 -9.95 35.20 -24.11
C GLY A 522 -9.17 35.46 -22.83
N ASN A 523 -7.84 35.52 -22.94
CA ASN A 523 -6.93 35.95 -21.87
C ASN A 523 -7.15 37.44 -21.50
N GLY A 524 -8.36 37.82 -21.12
CA GLY A 524 -8.65 39.05 -20.42
C GLY A 524 -8.40 38.79 -18.95
N SER A 525 -7.30 39.31 -18.42
CA SER A 525 -7.15 39.47 -16.98
C SER A 525 -8.22 40.44 -16.48
N THR A 526 -9.41 39.94 -16.17
CA THR A 526 -10.32 40.67 -15.28
C THR A 526 -9.61 40.67 -13.93
N SER A 527 -8.99 41.80 -13.59
CA SER A 527 -8.30 41.95 -12.32
C SER A 527 -9.31 41.74 -11.19
N LEU A 528 -8.87 41.18 -10.06
CA LEU A 528 -9.72 40.99 -8.87
C LEU A 528 -10.41 42.29 -8.40
N ALA A 529 -9.88 43.46 -8.77
CA ALA A 529 -10.46 44.77 -8.51
C ALA A 529 -11.72 45.08 -9.34
N GLU A 530 -11.93 44.42 -10.48
CA GLU A 530 -13.16 44.56 -11.28
C GLU A 530 -14.28 43.61 -10.82
N LEU A 531 -13.93 42.50 -10.14
CA LEU A 531 -14.88 41.53 -9.60
C LEU A 531 -15.40 41.90 -8.21
N PHE A 532 -14.60 42.61 -7.42
CA PHE A 532 -14.98 43.13 -6.11
C PHE A 532 -14.80 44.65 -6.15
N GLY A 533 -15.83 45.36 -6.63
CA GLY A 533 -15.81 46.81 -6.74
C GLY A 533 -15.53 47.50 -5.41
N ASN A 534 -14.97 48.71 -5.50
CA ASN A 534 -14.72 49.62 -4.37
C ASN A 534 -15.96 49.72 -3.46
N GLY A 535 -15.84 49.15 -2.27
CA GLY A 535 -16.78 49.26 -1.16
C GLY A 535 -16.04 49.22 0.15
#